data_AF-A0A3N4M9E8-F1
#
_entry.id   AF-A0A3N4M9E8-F1
#
_cell.length_a   1.000
_cell.length_b   1.000
_cell.length_c   1.000
_cell.angle_alpha   90.00
_cell.angle_beta   90.00
_cell.angle_gamma   90.00
#
_symmetry.space_group_name_H-M   'P 1'
#
loop_
_entity.id
_entity.type
_entity.pdbx_description
1 polymer ?
#
loop_
_entity_poly.entity_id
_entity_poly.type
_entity_poly.pdbx_seq_one_letter_code
_entity_poly.pdbx_strand_id
1 'polypeptide(L)'
;QHILAKLTGLVSLAVSVSLEVGNLPLEALRLQELGRSVTNGQLLDYRSDISDLGEHYPVLAKEFDSLRQDLDSPLPALDSVDISINQLKFAEASTIRRRNQAAKGFENILLQIRQKPGFQNFLLAQSEAELLSAAQGGPIVLLNVTALRSDAILVTTTNVTSIGLPKLSYALLHKYSDIKFDNNELMREFLAWLWKGAVLPVLQELGFYPKIVNPLPRIWWIGVGLMAKVPVHAA
;
A
#
# COMPACT_ATOMS: atom_id res chain seq x y z
N GLN A 1 11.54 0.34 -12.86
CA GLN A 1 11.10 1.26 -11.78
C GLN A 1 9.80 2.03 -12.07
N HIS A 2 9.41 2.29 -13.33
CA HIS A 2 8.19 3.06 -13.68
C HIS A 2 6.85 2.37 -13.31
N ILE A 3 6.77 1.03 -13.39
CA ILE A 3 5.55 0.26 -13.06
C ILE A 3 5.27 0.26 -11.56
N LEU A 4 6.30 0.12 -10.72
CA LEU A 4 6.16 0.13 -9.25
C LEU A 4 5.68 1.49 -8.71
N ALA A 5 6.12 2.60 -9.33
CA ALA A 5 5.65 3.94 -8.98
C ALA A 5 4.15 4.13 -9.34
N LYS A 6 3.70 3.63 -10.49
CA LYS A 6 2.28 3.64 -10.89
C LYS A 6 1.42 2.81 -9.95
N LEU A 7 1.89 1.62 -9.56
CA LEU A 7 1.19 0.75 -8.60
C LEU A 7 1.11 1.37 -7.20
N THR A 8 2.17 2.02 -6.72
CA THR A 8 2.16 2.74 -5.43
C THR A 8 1.13 3.87 -5.43
N GLY A 9 1.00 4.58 -6.57
CA GLY A 9 -0.03 5.61 -6.75
C GLY A 9 -1.46 5.05 -6.71
N LEU A 10 -1.69 3.86 -7.30
CA LEU A 10 -3.01 3.21 -7.30
C LEU A 10 -3.46 2.78 -5.89
N VAL A 11 -2.55 2.20 -5.11
CA VAL A 11 -2.83 1.78 -3.73
C VAL A 11 -3.17 3.00 -2.87
N SER A 12 -2.33 4.04 -2.93
CA SER A 12 -2.55 5.28 -2.20
C SER A 12 -3.89 5.94 -2.54
N LEU A 13 -4.29 5.90 -3.82
CA LEU A 13 -5.60 6.37 -4.27
C LEU A 13 -6.75 5.49 -3.74
N ALA A 14 -6.60 4.16 -3.74
CA ALA A 14 -7.62 3.26 -3.19
C ALA A 14 -7.86 3.50 -1.69
N VAL A 15 -6.79 3.72 -0.92
CA VAL A 15 -6.86 4.13 0.49
C VAL A 15 -7.63 5.45 0.63
N SER A 16 -7.30 6.46 -0.16
CA SER A 16 -8.00 7.74 -0.15
C SER A 16 -9.48 7.61 -0.50
N VAL A 17 -9.84 6.84 -1.53
CA VAL A 17 -11.24 6.62 -1.90
C VAL A 17 -12.00 5.88 -0.80
N SER A 18 -11.39 4.87 -0.17
CA SER A 18 -11.99 4.13 0.94
C SER A 18 -12.33 5.05 2.12
N LEU A 19 -11.41 5.93 2.52
CA LEU A 19 -11.66 6.93 3.57
C LEU A 19 -12.69 7.99 3.15
N GLU A 20 -12.75 8.35 1.86
CA GLU A 20 -13.71 9.32 1.32
C GLU A 20 -15.15 8.83 1.39
N VAL A 21 -15.38 7.55 1.12
CA VAL A 21 -16.72 6.95 1.19
C VAL A 21 -17.14 6.55 2.61
N GLY A 22 -16.29 6.82 3.61
CA GLY A 22 -16.60 6.57 5.03
C GLY A 22 -16.39 5.13 5.49
N ASN A 23 -15.59 4.33 4.77
CA ASN A 23 -15.19 3.01 5.26
C ASN A 23 -14.33 3.12 6.52
N LEU A 24 -14.25 2.02 7.27
CA LEU A 24 -13.44 1.96 8.48
C LEU A 24 -11.94 2.14 8.17
N PRO A 25 -11.17 2.85 9.01
CA PRO A 25 -9.72 3.02 8.82
C PRO A 25 -8.95 1.69 8.70
N LEU A 26 -9.43 0.63 9.36
CA LEU A 26 -8.89 -0.72 9.24
C LEU A 26 -8.99 -1.27 7.81
N GLU A 27 -10.09 -1.01 7.10
CA GLU A 27 -10.26 -1.46 5.71
C GLU A 27 -9.30 -0.72 4.78
N ALA A 28 -9.16 0.59 4.97
CA ALA A 28 -8.19 1.40 4.24
C ALA A 28 -6.76 0.93 4.50
N LEU A 29 -6.40 0.61 5.74
CA LEU A 29 -5.10 0.03 6.08
C LEU A 29 -4.86 -1.34 5.42
N ARG A 30 -5.89 -2.20 5.34
CA ARG A 30 -5.79 -3.49 4.64
C ARG A 30 -5.54 -3.30 3.14
N LEU A 31 -6.13 -2.30 2.50
CA LEU A 31 -5.80 -1.96 1.11
C LEU A 31 -4.32 -1.59 0.96
N GLN A 32 -3.74 -0.90 1.94
CA GLN A 32 -2.32 -0.58 1.95
C GLN A 32 -1.43 -1.82 2.08
N GLU A 33 -1.76 -2.75 2.99
CA GLU A 33 -0.99 -4.00 3.16
C GLU A 33 -1.07 -4.88 1.91
N LEU A 34 -2.26 -5.02 1.31
CA LEU A 34 -2.43 -5.72 0.03
C LEU A 34 -1.61 -5.07 -1.08
N GLY A 35 -1.56 -3.74 -1.11
CA GLY A 35 -0.76 -2.98 -2.05
C GLY A 35 0.75 -3.13 -1.87
N ARG A 36 1.23 -3.34 -0.64
CA ARG A 36 2.65 -3.57 -0.32
C ARG A 36 3.17 -4.89 -0.89
N SER A 37 2.34 -5.92 -0.90
CA SER A 37 2.60 -7.21 -1.56
C SER A 37 2.86 -7.05 -3.07
N VAL A 38 2.23 -6.06 -3.72
CA VAL A 38 2.34 -5.80 -5.16
C VAL A 38 3.45 -4.79 -5.52
N THR A 39 3.78 -3.84 -4.64
CA THR A 39 4.61 -2.66 -4.97
C THR A 39 6.05 -2.70 -4.47
N ASN A 40 6.33 -3.40 -3.38
CA ASN A 40 7.61 -3.24 -2.69
C ASN A 40 8.08 -4.56 -2.10
N GLY A 41 8.79 -5.37 -2.91
CA GLY A 41 9.89 -6.23 -2.46
C GLY A 41 9.65 -7.26 -1.34
N GLN A 42 8.46 -7.41 -0.78
CA GLN A 42 8.08 -8.58 0.03
C GLN A 42 7.66 -9.74 -0.88
N LEU A 43 8.48 -9.97 -1.91
CA LEU A 43 8.62 -11.30 -2.50
C LEU A 43 9.06 -12.32 -1.44
N LEU A 44 9.40 -11.95 -0.20
CA LEU A 44 9.78 -12.88 0.86
C LEU A 44 8.57 -13.54 1.54
N ASP A 45 7.58 -12.81 2.05
CA ASP A 45 6.37 -13.41 2.64
C ASP A 45 5.51 -14.10 1.56
N TYR A 46 5.45 -13.51 0.35
CA TYR A 46 4.80 -14.12 -0.80
C TYR A 46 5.50 -15.41 -1.26
N ARG A 47 6.84 -15.47 -1.18
CA ARG A 47 7.59 -16.71 -1.48
C ARG A 47 7.51 -17.71 -0.36
N SER A 48 7.51 -17.32 0.92
CA SER A 48 7.35 -18.29 2.02
C SER A 48 5.97 -18.93 1.95
N ASP A 49 4.91 -18.14 1.80
CA ASP A 49 3.54 -18.67 1.70
C ASP A 49 3.40 -19.62 0.49
N ILE A 50 3.97 -19.25 -0.67
CA ILE A 50 3.92 -20.09 -1.88
C ILE A 50 4.86 -21.30 -1.77
N SER A 51 6.02 -21.16 -1.15
CA SER A 51 6.95 -22.27 -0.88
C SER A 51 6.30 -23.27 0.06
N ASP A 52 5.73 -22.82 1.17
CA ASP A 52 5.00 -23.63 2.15
C ASP A 52 3.79 -24.30 1.48
N LEU A 53 3.06 -23.58 0.62
CA LEU A 53 1.96 -24.13 -0.18
C LEU A 53 2.48 -25.19 -1.17
N GLY A 54 3.65 -24.96 -1.78
CA GLY A 54 4.30 -25.91 -2.69
C GLY A 54 4.73 -27.19 -1.99
N GLU A 55 5.19 -27.10 -0.74
CA GLU A 55 5.58 -28.25 0.08
C GLU A 55 4.39 -29.09 0.51
N HIS A 56 3.30 -28.46 0.98
CA HIS A 56 2.16 -29.16 1.56
C HIS A 56 1.04 -29.47 0.55
N TYR A 57 0.86 -28.63 -0.47
CA TYR A 57 -0.23 -28.69 -1.46
C TYR A 57 0.26 -28.37 -2.89
N PRO A 58 1.17 -29.19 -3.47
CA PRO A 58 1.87 -28.87 -4.73
C PRO A 58 0.96 -28.71 -5.96
N VAL A 59 -0.21 -29.34 -5.98
CA VAL A 59 -1.19 -29.19 -7.07
C VAL A 59 -1.82 -27.80 -7.04
N LEU A 60 -2.23 -27.33 -5.86
CA LEU A 60 -2.81 -25.99 -5.69
C LEU A 60 -1.76 -24.91 -5.98
N ALA A 61 -0.50 -25.12 -5.56
CA ALA A 61 0.59 -24.21 -5.86
C ALA A 61 0.82 -24.05 -7.37
N LYS A 62 0.85 -25.16 -8.13
CA LYS A 62 1.00 -25.12 -9.59
C LYS A 62 -0.15 -24.42 -10.29
N GLU A 63 -1.39 -24.67 -9.87
CA GLU A 63 -2.57 -24.02 -10.43
C GLU A 63 -2.59 -22.52 -10.14
N PHE A 64 -2.26 -22.14 -8.90
CA PHE A 64 -2.09 -20.76 -8.48
C PHE A 64 -1.03 -20.03 -9.33
N ASP A 65 0.16 -20.62 -9.49
CA ASP A 65 1.25 -20.02 -10.26
C ASP A 65 0.90 -19.88 -11.74
N SER A 66 0.18 -20.84 -12.33
CA SER A 66 -0.29 -20.77 -13.72
C SER A 66 -1.25 -19.59 -13.93
N LEU A 67 -2.24 -19.45 -13.04
CA LEU A 67 -3.19 -18.33 -13.10
C LEU A 67 -2.50 -16.99 -12.86
N ARG A 68 -1.51 -16.93 -11.96
CA ARG A 68 -0.68 -15.74 -11.73
C ARG A 68 0.08 -15.34 -12.99
N GLN A 69 0.72 -16.29 -13.68
CA GLN A 69 1.46 -16.03 -14.92
C GLN A 69 0.55 -15.49 -16.03
N ASP A 70 -0.67 -16.04 -16.15
CA ASP A 70 -1.67 -15.56 -17.10
C ASP A 70 -2.12 -14.13 -16.80
N LEU A 71 -2.25 -13.78 -15.51
CA LEU A 71 -2.57 -12.44 -15.05
C LEU A 71 -1.40 -11.45 -15.18
N ASP A 72 -0.16 -11.92 -15.08
CA ASP A 72 1.05 -11.09 -15.22
C ASP A 72 1.50 -10.90 -16.67
N SER A 73 0.94 -11.69 -17.62
CA SER A 73 1.30 -11.61 -19.03
C SER A 73 1.15 -10.17 -19.57
N PRO A 74 2.17 -9.60 -20.23
CA PRO A 74 2.06 -8.28 -20.84
C PRO A 74 0.93 -8.25 -21.87
N LEU A 75 0.23 -7.13 -21.96
CA LEU A 75 -0.66 -6.88 -23.09
C LEU A 75 0.21 -6.82 -24.36
N PRO A 76 -0.28 -7.33 -25.51
CA PRO A 76 0.40 -7.15 -26.78
C PRO A 76 0.71 -5.66 -26.97
N ALA A 77 1.98 -5.29 -27.00
CA ALA A 77 2.38 -3.94 -27.33
C ALA A 77 2.00 -3.65 -28.79
N LEU A 78 1.45 -2.46 -29.05
CA LEU A 78 1.09 -1.99 -30.39
C LEU A 78 2.31 -1.67 -31.28
N ASP A 79 3.51 -2.16 -30.93
CA ASP A 79 4.78 -1.78 -31.56
C ASP A 79 5.18 -2.67 -32.75
N SER A 80 4.31 -3.58 -33.22
CA SER A 80 4.60 -4.42 -34.40
C SER A 80 3.91 -3.88 -35.65
N VAL A 81 4.72 -3.34 -36.55
CA VAL A 81 4.32 -2.62 -37.77
C VAL A 81 3.71 -3.51 -38.87
N ASP A 82 3.54 -4.82 -38.64
CA ASP A 82 3.15 -5.79 -39.69
C ASP A 82 1.89 -6.63 -39.40
N ILE A 83 1.13 -6.36 -38.33
CA ILE A 83 -0.06 -7.16 -38.00
C ILE A 83 -1.33 -6.45 -38.52
N SER A 84 -2.14 -7.17 -39.32
CA SER A 84 -3.43 -6.66 -39.78
C SER A 84 -4.33 -6.27 -38.60
N ILE A 85 -5.02 -5.12 -38.70
CA ILE A 85 -5.90 -4.55 -37.65
C ILE A 85 -6.91 -5.58 -37.10
N ASN A 86 -7.41 -6.49 -37.94
CA ASN A 86 -8.32 -7.56 -37.49
C ASN A 86 -7.61 -8.59 -36.60
N GLN A 87 -6.38 -9.02 -36.94
CA GLN A 87 -5.61 -9.96 -36.12
C GLN A 87 -5.23 -9.35 -34.77
N LEU A 88 -4.93 -8.05 -34.73
CA LEU A 88 -4.70 -7.31 -33.48
C LEU A 88 -5.95 -7.30 -32.60
N LYS A 89 -7.12 -6.97 -33.16
CA LYS A 89 -8.39 -6.97 -32.41
C LYS A 89 -8.77 -8.35 -31.89
N PHE A 90 -8.55 -9.41 -32.66
CA PHE A 90 -8.79 -10.79 -32.23
C PHE A 90 -7.81 -11.24 -31.14
N ALA A 91 -6.52 -10.92 -31.28
CA ALA A 91 -5.49 -11.22 -30.28
C ALA A 91 -5.71 -10.43 -28.98
N GLU A 92 -6.15 -9.18 -29.08
CA GLU A 92 -6.50 -8.34 -27.93
C GLU A 92 -7.75 -8.87 -27.23
N ALA A 93 -8.80 -9.19 -27.97
CA ALA A 93 -10.01 -9.78 -27.40
C ALA A 93 -9.78 -11.16 -26.76
N SER A 94 -8.94 -12.02 -27.36
CA SER A 94 -8.58 -13.31 -26.78
C SER A 94 -7.71 -13.16 -25.54
N THR A 95 -6.78 -12.20 -25.53
CA THR A 95 -5.95 -11.87 -24.37
C THR A 95 -6.79 -11.34 -23.21
N ILE A 96 -7.70 -10.40 -23.48
CA ILE A 96 -8.62 -9.85 -22.48
C ILE A 96 -9.53 -10.96 -21.92
N ARG A 97 -10.07 -11.84 -22.78
CA ARG A 97 -10.88 -12.99 -22.34
C ARG A 97 -10.10 -13.96 -21.45
N ARG A 98 -8.88 -14.34 -21.86
CA ARG A 98 -8.00 -15.20 -21.07
C ARG A 98 -7.70 -14.58 -19.71
N ARG A 99 -7.38 -13.28 -19.68
CA ARG A 99 -7.08 -12.56 -18.43
C ARG A 99 -8.30 -12.46 -17.51
N ASN A 100 -9.49 -12.20 -18.06
CA ASN A 100 -10.73 -12.19 -17.29
C ASN A 100 -11.08 -13.58 -16.72
N GLN A 101 -10.83 -14.65 -17.49
CA GLN A 101 -11.00 -16.02 -17.03
C GLN A 101 -9.98 -16.38 -15.95
N ALA A 102 -8.72 -15.96 -16.12
CA ALA A 102 -7.67 -16.12 -15.12
C ALA A 102 -8.01 -15.37 -13.84
N ALA A 103 -8.54 -14.15 -13.91
CA ALA A 103 -8.97 -13.38 -12.74
C ALA A 103 -10.07 -14.10 -11.94
N LYS A 104 -11.09 -14.64 -12.62
CA LYS A 104 -12.13 -15.46 -11.97
C LYS A 104 -11.58 -16.75 -11.38
N GLY A 105 -10.69 -17.43 -12.10
CA GLY A 105 -9.99 -18.62 -11.61
C GLY A 105 -9.14 -18.32 -10.37
N PHE A 106 -8.52 -17.14 -10.34
CA PHE A 106 -7.67 -16.68 -9.25
C PHE A 106 -8.44 -16.49 -7.94
N GLU A 107 -9.65 -15.94 -7.99
CA GLU A 107 -10.52 -15.86 -6.80
C GLU A 107 -10.89 -17.24 -6.27
N ASN A 108 -11.22 -18.17 -7.17
CA ASN A 108 -11.61 -19.53 -6.80
C ASN A 108 -10.45 -20.32 -6.18
N ILE A 109 -9.24 -20.24 -6.76
CA ILE A 109 -8.08 -20.96 -6.22
C ILE A 109 -7.68 -20.41 -4.84
N LEU A 110 -7.79 -19.09 -4.62
CA LEU A 110 -7.57 -18.48 -3.30
C LEU A 110 -8.55 -19.04 -2.26
N LEU A 111 -9.83 -19.22 -2.60
CA LEU A 111 -10.81 -19.83 -1.70
C LEU A 111 -10.46 -21.28 -1.36
N GLN A 112 -10.00 -22.06 -2.33
CA GLN A 112 -9.60 -23.45 -2.09
C GLN A 112 -8.35 -23.56 -1.21
N ILE A 113 -7.36 -22.69 -1.43
CA ILE A 113 -6.15 -22.64 -0.61
C ILE A 113 -6.51 -22.29 0.84
N ARG A 114 -7.38 -21.31 1.05
CA ARG A 114 -7.80 -20.86 2.40
C ARG A 114 -8.64 -21.89 3.17
N GLN A 115 -9.14 -22.92 2.51
CA GLN A 115 -9.80 -24.06 3.18
C GLN A 115 -8.78 -25.08 3.73
N LYS A 116 -7.49 -24.95 3.41
CA LYS A 116 -6.47 -25.88 3.88
C LYS A 116 -5.96 -25.53 5.28
N PRO A 117 -5.76 -26.52 6.17
CA PRO A 117 -5.08 -26.31 7.46
C PRO A 117 -3.74 -25.58 7.28
N GLY A 118 -3.57 -24.45 7.97
CA GLY A 118 -2.35 -23.63 7.91
C GLY A 118 -2.38 -22.49 6.89
N PHE A 119 -3.38 -22.45 5.99
CA PHE A 119 -3.44 -21.48 4.88
C PHE A 119 -4.68 -20.58 4.93
N GLN A 120 -5.41 -20.53 6.05
CA GLN A 120 -6.64 -19.76 6.18
C GLN A 120 -6.46 -18.26 5.87
N ASN A 121 -5.28 -17.74 6.17
CA ASN A 121 -4.90 -16.35 5.92
C ASN A 121 -4.02 -16.18 4.67
N PHE A 122 -3.90 -17.19 3.82
CA PHE A 122 -3.05 -17.14 2.62
C PHE A 122 -3.37 -15.92 1.76
N LEU A 123 -2.36 -15.05 1.60
CA LEU A 123 -2.44 -13.78 0.88
C LEU A 123 -3.57 -12.84 1.35
N LEU A 124 -4.02 -12.98 2.60
CA LEU A 124 -4.86 -11.97 3.25
C LEU A 124 -3.98 -10.93 3.92
N ALA A 125 -4.50 -9.72 4.05
CA ALA A 125 -3.92 -8.74 4.95
C ALA A 125 -3.90 -9.29 6.39
N GLN A 126 -2.96 -8.82 7.20
CA GLN A 126 -2.88 -9.17 8.61
C GLN A 126 -4.23 -8.96 9.31
N SER A 127 -4.52 -9.85 10.26
CA SER A 127 -5.69 -9.72 11.11
C SER A 127 -5.62 -8.43 11.93
N GLU A 128 -6.78 -7.94 12.40
CA GLU A 128 -6.80 -6.76 13.27
C GLU A 128 -5.97 -6.99 14.53
N ALA A 129 -6.06 -8.18 15.14
CA ALA A 129 -5.28 -8.52 16.32
C ALA A 129 -3.77 -8.44 16.08
N GLU A 130 -3.29 -8.91 14.93
CA GLU A 130 -1.87 -8.81 14.56
C GLU A 130 -1.44 -7.36 14.33
N LEU A 131 -2.26 -6.56 13.64
CA LEU A 131 -2.01 -5.13 13.41
C LEU A 131 -1.92 -4.35 14.74
N LEU A 132 -2.86 -4.58 15.65
CA LEU A 132 -2.84 -3.96 16.99
C LEU A 132 -1.64 -4.45 17.81
N SER A 133 -1.30 -5.74 17.72
CA SER A 133 -0.12 -6.30 18.40
C SER A 133 1.19 -5.70 17.87
N ALA A 134 1.26 -5.31 16.60
CA ALA A 134 2.44 -4.65 16.04
C ALA A 134 2.74 -3.29 16.70
N ALA A 135 1.72 -2.62 17.26
CA ALA A 135 1.85 -1.34 17.95
C ALA A 135 2.30 -1.45 19.42
N GLN A 136 2.65 -2.65 19.93
CA GLN A 136 3.15 -2.83 21.30
C GLN A 136 4.40 -1.99 21.62
N GLY A 137 5.26 -1.78 20.61
CA GLY A 137 6.47 -0.95 20.73
C GLY A 137 6.23 0.56 20.57
N GLY A 138 4.98 0.99 20.43
CA GLY A 138 4.58 2.37 20.15
C GLY A 138 3.60 2.45 18.96
N PRO A 139 2.79 3.51 18.88
CA PRO A 139 1.82 3.67 17.80
C PRO A 139 2.49 3.71 16.43
N ILE A 140 1.80 3.15 15.44
CA ILE A 140 2.19 3.15 14.04
C ILE A 140 1.33 4.16 13.30
N VAL A 141 1.96 5.04 12.54
CA VAL A 141 1.29 6.13 11.82
C VAL A 141 1.61 6.01 10.33
N LEU A 142 0.59 5.66 9.55
CA LEU A 142 0.65 5.64 8.10
C LEU A 142 0.23 7.00 7.54
N LEU A 143 1.11 7.66 6.80
CA LEU A 143 0.83 8.93 6.13
C LEU A 143 0.55 8.69 4.64
N ASN A 144 -0.71 8.91 4.26
CA ASN A 144 -1.19 8.74 2.90
C ASN A 144 -1.61 10.10 2.33
N VAL A 145 -0.93 10.54 1.26
CA VAL A 145 -1.13 11.87 0.67
C VAL A 145 -1.35 11.73 -0.82
N THR A 146 -2.54 12.08 -1.29
CA THR A 146 -2.93 12.06 -2.70
C THR A 146 -3.51 13.40 -3.13
N ALA A 147 -3.74 13.54 -4.44
CA ALA A 147 -4.49 14.68 -4.97
C ALA A 147 -5.96 14.74 -4.49
N LEU A 148 -6.52 13.62 -4.01
CA LEU A 148 -7.89 13.57 -3.48
C LEU A 148 -7.94 14.08 -2.03
N ARG A 149 -7.06 13.54 -1.18
CA ARG A 149 -7.02 13.86 0.25
C ARG A 149 -5.68 13.46 0.89
N SER A 150 -5.47 13.97 2.09
CA SER A 150 -4.30 13.69 2.92
C SER A 150 -4.75 13.21 4.27
N ASP A 151 -4.25 12.07 4.71
CA ASP A 151 -4.70 11.38 5.92
C ASP A 151 -3.54 10.77 6.68
N ALA A 152 -3.70 10.66 8.00
CA ALA A 152 -2.95 9.73 8.83
C ALA A 152 -3.89 8.60 9.26
N ILE A 153 -3.46 7.34 9.09
CA ILE A 153 -4.06 6.18 9.75
C ILE A 153 -3.18 5.83 10.95
N LEU A 154 -3.79 5.74 12.13
CA LEU A 154 -3.12 5.52 13.40
C LEU A 154 -3.49 4.13 13.89
N VAL A 155 -2.48 3.32 14.19
CA VAL A 155 -2.63 2.00 14.80
C VAL A 155 -2.05 2.06 16.20
N THR A 156 -2.88 1.79 17.19
CA THR A 156 -2.49 1.64 18.59
C THR A 156 -2.67 0.19 19.02
N THR A 157 -2.40 -0.13 20.29
CA THR A 157 -2.66 -1.48 20.82
C THR A 157 -4.15 -1.78 20.99
N THR A 158 -5.04 -0.79 20.86
CA THR A 158 -6.47 -0.94 21.15
C THR A 158 -7.37 -0.65 19.96
N ASN A 159 -6.94 0.17 19.00
CA ASN A 159 -7.75 0.53 17.85
C ASN A 159 -6.94 0.96 16.63
N VAL A 160 -7.64 1.01 15.49
CA VAL A 160 -7.20 1.67 14.26
C VAL A 160 -8.11 2.86 14.00
N THR A 161 -7.55 4.07 13.96
CA THR A 161 -8.27 5.31 13.68
C THR A 161 -7.64 6.07 12.52
N SER A 162 -8.29 7.13 12.06
CA SER A 162 -7.70 8.03 11.04
C SER A 162 -8.05 9.47 11.31
N ILE A 163 -7.14 10.37 10.95
CA ILE A 163 -7.38 11.82 10.95
C ILE A 163 -7.05 12.42 9.58
N GLY A 164 -7.85 13.40 9.18
CA GLY A 164 -7.56 14.20 7.99
C GLY A 164 -6.44 15.20 8.26
N LEU A 165 -5.57 15.40 7.27
CA LEU A 165 -4.42 16.30 7.31
C LEU A 165 -4.55 17.42 6.26
N PRO A 166 -5.56 18.31 6.36
CA PRO A 166 -5.88 19.27 5.30
C PRO A 166 -4.77 20.29 5.00
N LYS A 167 -3.83 20.47 5.94
CA LYS A 167 -2.67 21.37 5.77
C LYS A 167 -1.50 20.70 5.03
N LEU A 168 -1.53 19.38 4.86
CA LEU A 168 -0.52 18.60 4.16
C LEU A 168 -0.91 18.46 2.68
N SER A 169 -0.64 19.50 1.89
CA SER A 169 -0.96 19.53 0.46
C SER A 169 -0.09 18.59 -0.40
N TYR A 170 -0.74 17.76 -1.23
CA TYR A 170 -0.07 16.93 -2.23
C TYR A 170 0.72 17.75 -3.26
N ALA A 171 0.18 18.90 -3.71
CA ALA A 171 0.85 19.76 -4.68
C ALA A 171 2.15 20.35 -4.11
N LEU A 172 2.13 20.78 -2.84
CA LEU A 172 3.34 21.24 -2.16
C LEU A 172 4.32 20.09 -1.97
N LEU A 173 3.84 18.91 -1.56
CA LEU A 173 4.68 17.73 -1.39
C LEU A 173 5.43 17.36 -2.67
N HIS A 174 4.73 17.37 -3.81
CA HIS A 174 5.34 17.13 -5.13
C HIS A 174 6.35 18.22 -5.49
N LYS A 175 6.04 19.49 -5.20
CA LYS A 175 7.00 20.58 -5.41
C LYS A 175 8.28 20.37 -4.60
N TYR A 176 8.18 19.96 -3.34
CA TYR A 176 9.33 19.70 -2.49
C TYR A 176 10.12 18.45 -2.86
N SER A 177 9.48 17.43 -3.48
CA SER A 177 10.20 16.21 -3.88
C SER A 177 11.22 16.42 -5.01
N ASP A 178 11.06 17.50 -5.78
CA ASP A 178 11.97 17.85 -6.89
C ASP A 178 13.08 18.83 -6.46
N ILE A 179 13.02 19.33 -5.22
CA ILE A 179 13.97 20.31 -4.70
C ILE A 179 15.11 19.59 -3.97
N LYS A 180 16.36 19.92 -4.34
CA LYS A 180 17.51 19.56 -3.52
C LYS A 180 17.61 20.52 -2.34
N PHE A 181 17.62 19.98 -1.13
CA PHE A 181 17.79 20.76 0.10
C PHE A 181 19.28 21.09 0.33
N ASP A 182 19.85 21.89 -0.59
CA ASP A 182 21.23 22.37 -0.47
C ASP A 182 21.30 23.66 0.39
N ASN A 183 20.14 24.22 0.76
CA ASN A 183 19.97 25.38 1.62
C ASN A 183 19.22 25.00 2.92
N ASN A 184 19.83 25.29 4.06
CA ASN A 184 19.28 25.02 5.40
C ASN A 184 17.98 25.79 5.70
N GLU A 185 17.76 26.96 5.09
CA GLU A 185 16.55 27.75 5.29
C GLU A 185 15.33 27.07 4.68
N LEU A 186 15.44 26.62 3.42
CA LEU A 186 14.39 25.87 2.72
C LEU A 186 14.07 24.55 3.43
N MET A 187 15.08 23.87 3.97
CA MET A 187 14.87 22.66 4.78
C MET A 187 14.08 23.00 6.05
N ARG A 188 14.45 24.07 6.77
CA ARG A 188 13.73 24.49 7.99
C ARG A 188 12.28 24.85 7.69
N GLU A 189 12.01 25.57 6.60
CA GLU A 189 10.64 25.89 6.18
C GLU A 189 9.84 24.63 5.85
N PHE A 190 10.45 23.68 5.15
CA PHE A 190 9.83 22.41 4.81
C PHE A 190 9.51 21.56 6.05
N LEU A 191 10.45 21.43 6.99
CA LEU A 191 10.23 20.75 8.26
C LEU A 191 9.15 21.44 9.09
N ALA A 192 9.14 22.77 9.15
CA ALA A 192 8.08 23.52 9.84
C ALA A 192 6.69 23.32 9.21
N TRP A 193 6.63 23.18 7.88
CA TRP A 193 5.40 22.84 7.17
C TRP A 193 4.96 21.40 7.47
N LEU A 194 5.86 20.42 7.44
CA LEU A 194 5.59 19.03 7.80
C LEU A 194 5.13 18.89 9.25
N TRP A 195 5.76 19.62 10.17
CA TRP A 195 5.38 19.65 11.58
C TRP A 195 3.92 20.09 11.72
N LYS A 196 3.56 21.25 11.13
CA LYS A 196 2.21 21.80 11.21
C LYS A 196 1.18 20.97 10.45
N GLY A 197 1.59 20.30 9.37
CA GLY A 197 0.73 19.59 8.45
C GLY A 197 0.46 18.13 8.84
N ALA A 198 1.44 17.45 9.45
CA ALA A 198 1.39 16.02 9.74
C ALA A 198 1.71 15.70 11.20
N VAL A 199 2.90 16.10 11.69
CA VAL A 199 3.41 15.62 12.98
C VAL A 199 2.57 16.15 14.14
N LEU A 200 2.33 17.45 14.20
CA LEU A 200 1.56 18.08 15.28
C LEU A 200 0.13 17.52 15.39
N PRO A 201 -0.68 17.45 14.31
CA PRO A 201 -2.01 16.82 14.38
C PRO A 201 -1.97 15.38 14.90
N VAL A 202 -0.99 14.58 14.46
CA VAL A 202 -0.84 13.19 14.90
C VAL A 202 -0.47 13.11 16.39
N LEU A 203 0.47 13.94 16.86
CA LEU A 203 0.84 13.97 18.28
C LEU A 203 -0.33 14.45 19.16
N GLN A 204 -1.16 15.36 18.67
CA GLN A 204 -2.38 15.80 19.36
C GLN A 204 -3.39 14.66 19.46
N GLU A 205 -3.62 13.94 18.36
CA GLU A 205 -4.55 12.80 18.33
C GLU A 205 -4.09 11.66 19.24
N LEU A 206 -2.79 11.36 19.25
CA LEU A 206 -2.19 10.37 20.16
C LEU A 206 -2.14 10.83 21.63
N GLY A 207 -2.49 12.09 21.92
CA GLY A 207 -2.43 12.67 23.25
C GLY A 207 -1.01 12.93 23.78
N PHE A 208 -0.01 12.93 22.89
CA PHE A 208 1.40 13.18 23.19
C PHE A 208 1.79 14.66 23.12
N TYR A 209 0.89 15.54 22.66
CA TYR A 209 1.09 16.98 22.65
C TYR A 209 -0.19 17.71 23.11
N PRO A 210 -0.11 18.79 23.92
CA PRO A 210 1.10 19.47 24.43
C PRO A 210 1.70 18.84 25.70
N LYS A 211 1.20 17.67 26.13
CA LYS A 211 1.71 17.00 27.33
C LYS A 211 3.19 16.66 27.16
N ILE A 212 4.00 17.02 28.16
CA ILE A 212 5.39 16.55 28.23
C ILE A 212 5.34 15.09 28.69
N VAL A 213 5.37 14.15 27.75
CA VAL A 213 5.50 12.72 28.04
C VAL A 213 7.00 12.40 28.14
N ASN A 214 7.47 11.90 29.28
CA ASN A 214 8.87 11.55 29.50
C ASN A 214 9.00 10.11 30.05
N PRO A 215 9.70 9.19 29.35
CA PRO A 215 10.31 9.38 28.02
C PRO A 215 9.24 9.58 26.94
N LEU A 216 9.60 10.29 25.87
CA LEU A 216 8.73 10.44 24.71
C LEU A 216 8.43 9.04 24.14
N PRO A 217 7.17 8.67 23.93
CA PRO A 217 6.83 7.37 23.36
C PRO A 217 7.43 7.26 21.96
N ARG A 218 7.94 6.07 21.63
CA ARG A 218 8.34 5.76 20.26
C ARG A 218 7.11 5.84 19.35
N ILE A 219 7.28 6.42 18.17
CA ILE A 219 6.26 6.44 17.10
C ILE A 219 6.91 5.87 15.85
N TRP A 220 6.20 5.00 15.14
CA TRP A 220 6.63 4.44 13.87
C TRP A 220 5.96 5.20 12.74
N TRP A 221 6.75 5.94 11.94
CA TRP A 221 6.24 6.69 10.80
C TRP A 221 6.38 5.86 9.52
N ILE A 222 5.26 5.58 8.86
CA ILE A 222 5.22 4.90 7.57
C ILE A 222 4.71 5.89 6.52
N GLY A 223 5.62 6.38 5.68
CA GLY A 223 5.26 7.20 4.53
C GLY A 223 4.95 6.34 3.30
N VAL A 224 3.85 6.64 2.60
CA VAL A 224 3.50 6.01 1.31
C VAL A 224 3.77 6.96 0.15
N GLY A 225 4.25 6.43 -0.98
CA GLY A 225 4.49 7.22 -2.19
C GLY A 225 5.52 8.34 -1.94
N LEU A 226 5.14 9.60 -2.19
CA LEU A 226 6.02 10.74 -1.93
C LEU A 226 6.39 10.89 -0.46
N MET A 227 5.51 10.50 0.48
CA MET A 227 5.78 10.59 1.91
C MET A 227 6.92 9.67 2.36
N ALA A 228 7.21 8.59 1.62
CA ALA A 228 8.34 7.71 1.91
C ALA A 228 9.71 8.41 1.77
N LYS A 229 9.77 9.53 1.03
CA LYS A 229 11.00 10.29 0.76
C LYS A 229 11.20 11.47 1.71
N VAL A 230 10.29 11.65 2.66
CA VAL A 230 10.17 12.88 3.43
C VAL A 230 10.69 12.64 4.85
N PRO A 231 11.48 13.56 5.42
CA PRO A 231 12.08 13.41 6.74
C PRO A 231 11.08 13.73 7.86
N VAL A 232 9.98 12.97 7.94
CA VAL A 232 8.90 13.20 8.93
C VAL A 232 9.43 13.17 10.36
N HIS A 233 10.38 12.29 10.65
CA HIS A 233 11.01 12.16 11.97
C HIS A 233 11.90 13.35 12.36
N ALA A 234 12.27 14.21 11.41
CA ALA A 234 13.10 15.39 11.65
C ALA A 234 12.27 16.66 11.85
N ALA A 235 10.97 16.62 11.55
CA ALA A 235 10.03 17.72 11.70
C ALA A 235 9.46 17.76 13.12
#